data_AF-A0A7T8HKP7-F1
#
_entry.id   AF-A0A7T8HKP7-F1
#
_cell.length_a   1.000
_cell.length_b   1.000
_cell.length_c   1.000
_cell.angle_alpha   90.00
_cell.angle_beta   90.00
_cell.angle_gamma   90.00
#
_symmetry.space_group_name_H-M   'P 1'
#
loop_
_entity.id
_entity.type
_entity.pdbx_description
1 polymer ?
#
loop_
_entity_poly.entity_id
_entity_poly.type
_entity_poly.pdbx_seq_one_letter_code
_entity_poly.pdbx_strand_id
1 'polypeptide(L)' 'SSAGFGMPIYDPKEWRLFIDSSKSSLKCVILHNGNVYGAVPIGYSVSLREDYDDIKI' A
#
# COMPACT_ATOMS: atom_id res chain seq x y z
N SER A 1 13.83 25.91 26.11
CA SER A 1 12.82 24.85 26.24
C SER A 1 11.73 25.13 25.22
N SER A 2 11.91 24.69 23.98
CA SER A 2 10.97 24.92 22.89
C SER A 2 10.16 23.65 22.67
N ALA A 3 8.85 23.76 22.92
CA ALA A 3 7.88 22.71 22.69
C ALA A 3 7.95 22.23 21.24
N GLY A 4 8.51 21.04 21.02
CA GLY A 4 8.33 20.31 19.78
C GLY A 4 6.86 19.88 19.72
N PHE A 5 6.15 20.39 18.72
CA PHE A 5 4.76 20.08 18.39
C PHE A 5 4.48 18.59 18.62
N GLY A 6 3.41 18.25 19.36
CA GLY A 6 2.99 16.89 19.72
C GLY A 6 2.48 16.08 18.54
N MET A 7 3.27 16.02 17.46
CA MET A 7 3.01 15.17 16.32
C MET A 7 3.21 13.73 16.76
N PRO A 8 2.23 12.84 16.51
CA PRO A 8 2.41 11.43 16.81
C PRO A 8 3.64 10.93 16.04
N ILE A 9 4.56 10.29 16.75
CA ILE A 9 5.71 9.64 16.16
C ILE A 9 5.16 8.59 15.19
N TYR A 10 5.57 8.65 13.92
CA TYR A 10 5.22 7.63 12.95
C TYR A 10 5.79 6.29 13.41
N ASP A 11 4.90 5.36 13.76
CA ASP A 11 5.29 3.98 14.05
C ASP A 11 4.94 3.10 12.83
N PRO A 12 5.92 2.51 12.14
CA PRO A 12 5.66 1.69 10.97
C PRO A 12 4.93 0.39 11.26
N LYS A 13 4.87 -0.08 12.52
CA LYS A 13 4.18 -1.32 12.90
C LYS A 13 2.66 -1.14 12.94
N GLU A 14 2.21 0.10 13.09
CA GLU A 14 0.80 0.46 13.05
C GLU A 14 0.21 0.42 11.63
N TRP A 15 1.04 0.30 10.59
CA TRP A 15 0.59 0.29 9.19
C TRP A 15 0.86 -1.06 8.53
N ARG A 16 -0.11 -1.54 7.73
CA ARG A 16 0.05 -2.71 6.87
C ARG A 16 -0.28 -2.36 5.42
N LEU A 17 0.62 -2.73 4.53
CA LEU A 17 0.42 -2.66 3.09
C LEU A 17 -0.23 -3.97 2.60
N PHE A 18 -1.36 -3.84 1.92
CA PHE A 18 -2.06 -4.92 1.26
C PHE A 18 -1.87 -4.76 -0.25
N ILE A 19 -1.35 -5.81 -0.89
CA ILE A 19 -1.19 -5.89 -2.33
C ILE A 19 -2.07 -7.05 -2.81
N ASP A 20 -3.09 -6.72 -3.58
CA ASP A 20 -3.93 -7.66 -4.31
C ASP A 20 -3.49 -7.64 -5.77
N SER A 21 -2.99 -8.77 -6.26
CA SER A 21 -2.63 -8.94 -7.66
C SER A 21 -3.51 -10.02 -8.27
N SER A 22 -4.16 -9.67 -9.36
CA SER A 22 -4.89 -10.56 -10.24
C SER A 22 -4.31 -10.45 -11.65
N LYS A 23 -4.61 -11.42 -12.51
CA LYS A 23 -4.13 -11.50 -13.91
C LYS A 23 -4.38 -10.23 -14.73
N SER A 24 -5.34 -9.41 -14.32
CA SER A 24 -5.73 -8.19 -15.05
C SER A 24 -5.55 -6.92 -14.22
N SER A 25 -5.21 -7.01 -12.93
CA SER A 25 -5.13 -5.80 -12.10
C SER A 25 -4.25 -5.96 -10.88
N LEU A 26 -3.56 -4.88 -10.51
CA LEU A 26 -2.82 -4.74 -9.27
C LEU A 26 -3.46 -3.65 -8.42
N LYS A 27 -3.80 -3.95 -7.16
CA LYS A 27 -4.32 -2.99 -6.18
C LYS A 27 -3.40 -2.97 -4.97
N CYS A 28 -3.05 -1.78 -4.51
CA CYS A 28 -2.24 -1.56 -3.33
C CYS A 28 -2.99 -0.63 -2.37
N VAL A 29 -3.25 -1.09 -1.15
CA VAL A 29 -3.98 -0.32 -0.12
C VAL A 29 -3.19 -0.38 1.19
N ILE A 30 -3.05 0.76 1.86
CA ILE A 30 -2.49 0.84 3.21
C ILE A 30 -3.65 0.87 4.22
N LEU A 31 -3.55 0.04 5.25
CA LEU A 31 -4.48 0.03 6.38
C LEU A 31 -3.72 0.31 7.69
N HIS A 32 -4.40 1.01 8.59
CA HIS A 32 -3.93 1.21 9.95
C HIS A 32 -4.45 0.10 10.87
N ASN A 33 -3.57 -0.55 11.63
CA ASN A 33 -3.87 -1.72 12.44
C ASN A 33 -4.88 -1.42 13.56
N GLY A 34 -4.86 -0.20 14.10
CA GLY A 34 -5.86 0.27 15.07
C GLY A 34 -7.21 0.66 14.46
N ASN A 35 -7.39 0.59 13.13
CA ASN A 35 -8.57 1.08 12.40
C ASN A 35 -8.98 2.54 12.74
N VAL A 36 -8.08 3.30 13.37
CA VAL A 36 -8.25 4.71 13.74
C VAL A 36 -8.30 5.58 12.49
N TYR A 37 -7.56 5.17 11.45
CA TYR A 37 -7.51 5.84 10.15
C TYR A 37 -8.15 4.95 9.09
N GLY A 38 -8.86 5.56 8.15
CA GLY A 38 -9.43 4.86 7.00
C GLY A 38 -8.35 4.26 6.10
N ALA A 39 -8.72 3.25 5.32
CA ALA A 39 -7.84 2.64 4.34
C ALA A 39 -7.48 3.66 3.25
N VAL A 40 -6.19 3.75 2.90
CA VAL A 40 -5.68 4.67 1.88
C VAL A 40 -5.24 3.87 0.65
N PRO A 41 -5.90 4.02 -0.51
CA PRO A 41 -5.43 3.41 -1.74
C PRO A 41 -4.16 4.11 -2.23
N ILE A 42 -3.08 3.36 -2.40
CA ILE A 42 -1.77 3.88 -2.84
C ILE A 42 -1.53 3.65 -4.32
N GLY A 43 -2.12 2.59 -4.88
CA GLY A 43 -1.95 2.29 -6.29
C GLY A 43 -3.07 1.41 -6.81
N TYR A 44 -3.51 1.71 -8.03
CA TYR A 44 -4.40 0.85 -8.79
C TYR A 44 -3.92 0.81 -10.24
N SER A 45 -3.60 -0.38 -10.73
CA SER A 45 -3.31 -0.61 -12.14
C SER A 45 -4.26 -1.67 -12.68
N VAL A 46 -4.92 -1.37 -13.79
CA VAL A 46 -5.84 -2.26 -14.52
C VAL A 46 -5.21 -2.88 -15.76
N SER A 47 -3.93 -2.57 -16.00
CA SER A 47 -3.20 -3.02 -17.17
C SER A 47 -2.02 -3.89 -16.72
N LEU A 48 -2.31 -4.98 -16.01
CA LEU A 48 -1.35 -6.07 -15.89
C LEU A 48 -1.58 -6.99 -17.09
N ARG A 49 -0.95 -6.68 -18.23
CA ARG A 49 -0.92 -7.65 -19.34
C ARG A 49 0.12 -8.68 -18.95
N GLU A 50 -0.31 -9.91 -18.69
CA GLU A 50 0.60 -11.05 -18.55
C GLU A 50 1.21 -11.34 -19.94
N ASP A 51 2.11 -10.48 -20.41
CA ASP A 51 2.94 -10.77 -21.59
C ASP A 51 3.95 -11.84 -21.18
N TYR A 52 3.55 -13.11 -21.27
CA TYR A 52 4.46 -14.26 -21.19
C TYR A 52 5.37 -14.37 -22.44
N ASP A 53 5.37 -13.37 -23.33
CA ASP A 53 6.15 -13.38 -24.57
C ASP A 53 7.67 -13.20 -24.32
N ASP A 54 8.04 -12.56 -23.20
CA ASP A 54 9.44 -12.29 -22.84
C ASP A 54 10.13 -13.46 -22.09
N ILE A 55 9.39 -14.48 -21.62
CA ILE A 55 9.98 -15.71 -21.06
C ILE A 55 10.18 -16.76 -22.16
N LYS A 56 11.02 -16.44 -23.13
CA LYS A 56 11.46 -17.41 -24.13
C LYS A 56 12.52 -18.33 -23.49
N ILE A 57 12.12 -19.56 -23.17
CA ILE A 57 13.01 -20.66 -22.72
C ILE A 57 13.88 -21.13 -23.88
#